data_AF-A0A2X2V4R1-F1
#
_entry.id   AF-A0A2X2V4R1-F1
#
_cell.length_a   1.000
_cell.length_b   1.000
_cell.length_c   1.000
_cell.angle_alpha   90.00
_cell.angle_beta   90.00
_cell.angle_gamma   90.00
#
_symmetry.space_group_name_H-M   'P 1'
#
loop_
_entity.id
_entity.type
_entity.pdbx_description
1 polymer ?
#
loop_
_entity_poly.entity_id
_entity_poly.type
_entity_poly.pdbx_seq_one_letter_code
_entity_poly.pdbx_strand_id
1 'polypeptide(L)'
;MTLVPVLSCGRPLTCQALNPETLDELLTAAHIELATVRLMSHEGEPEVMSDVLDRVRRLASTFEAYVALNLRPEQTRAAAFVAASAHQILSRVRETILDRPTVVSSDALGSSISATLLFLIAGRAADAAEVASQLRAKGERRAVRRSLILSLRGIGNW
;
A
#
# COMPACT_ATOMS: atom_id res chain seq x y z
N MET A 1 2.34 -2.43 -28.93
CA MET A 1 1.08 -2.83 -28.29
C MET A 1 1.38 -4.13 -27.59
N THR A 2 1.79 -4.05 -26.32
CA THR A 2 2.33 -5.20 -25.59
C THR A 2 1.77 -5.11 -24.19
N LEU A 3 0.92 -6.07 -23.86
CA LEU A 3 0.26 -6.24 -22.57
C LEU A 3 1.32 -6.33 -21.47
N VAL A 4 1.23 -5.46 -20.46
CA VAL A 4 1.90 -5.65 -19.17
C VAL A 4 1.06 -6.66 -18.38
N PRO A 5 1.66 -7.75 -17.87
CA PRO A 5 0.90 -8.79 -17.19
C PRO A 5 0.55 -8.30 -15.79
N VAL A 6 -0.69 -7.86 -15.61
CA VAL A 6 -1.33 -7.84 -14.30
C VAL A 6 -1.52 -9.32 -13.94
N LEU A 7 -0.81 -9.79 -12.89
CA LEU A 7 -0.76 -11.18 -12.40
C LEU A 7 0.20 -12.12 -13.17
N SER A 8 1.51 -11.88 -13.10
CA SER A 8 2.46 -12.99 -13.28
C SER A 8 2.40 -13.88 -12.03
N CYS A 9 1.62 -14.96 -12.14
CA CYS A 9 1.52 -16.02 -11.13
C CYS A 9 2.84 -16.82 -11.12
N GLY A 10 3.85 -16.29 -10.42
CA GLY A 10 5.22 -16.82 -10.47
C GLY A 10 5.50 -18.00 -9.55
N ARG A 11 4.60 -18.36 -8.62
CA ARG A 11 4.73 -19.52 -7.72
C ARG A 11 3.34 -20.11 -7.42
N PRO A 12 3.21 -21.45 -7.27
CA PRO A 12 1.91 -22.14 -7.12
C PRO A 12 1.10 -21.79 -5.85
N LEU A 13 1.60 -20.91 -4.96
CA LEU A 13 0.97 -20.58 -3.68
C LEU A 13 0.07 -19.32 -3.72
N THR A 14 0.06 -18.52 -4.80
CA THR A 14 -0.68 -17.25 -4.83
C THR A 14 -2.18 -17.38 -5.08
N CYS A 15 -2.65 -18.43 -5.75
CA CYS A 15 -4.10 -18.64 -5.93
C CYS A 15 -4.80 -19.09 -4.63
N GLN A 16 -4.05 -19.63 -3.67
CA GLN A 16 -4.57 -20.03 -2.36
C GLN A 16 -4.71 -18.83 -1.40
N ALA A 17 -3.91 -17.78 -1.61
CA ALA A 17 -3.90 -16.55 -0.79
C ALA A 17 -5.12 -15.63 -1.02
N LEU A 18 -5.96 -15.92 -2.01
CA LEU A 18 -7.23 -15.23 -2.25
C LEU A 18 -8.44 -16.10 -1.87
N ASN A 19 -8.28 -17.03 -0.93
CA ASN A 19 -9.40 -17.77 -0.38
C ASN A 19 -10.20 -16.88 0.59
N PRO A 20 -11.47 -16.54 0.30
CA PRO A 20 -12.29 -15.72 1.19
C PRO A 20 -12.55 -16.37 2.55
N GLU A 21 -12.56 -17.70 2.66
CA GLU A 21 -12.95 -18.38 3.91
C GLU A 21 -11.88 -18.27 5.01
N THR A 22 -10.62 -18.08 4.64
CA THR A 22 -9.50 -17.94 5.58
C THR A 22 -9.18 -16.48 5.92
N LEU A 23 -10.03 -15.52 5.49
CA LEU A 23 -9.68 -14.09 5.52
C LEU A 23 -9.49 -13.54 6.93
N ASP A 24 -10.29 -13.96 7.91
CA ASP A 24 -10.19 -13.47 9.30
C ASP A 24 -8.85 -13.84 9.97
N GLU A 25 -8.41 -15.08 9.74
CA GLU A 25 -7.10 -15.57 10.21
C GLU A 25 -5.96 -14.81 9.52
N LEU A 26 -6.07 -14.62 8.20
CA LEU A 26 -5.09 -13.87 7.41
C LEU A 26 -5.00 -12.40 7.85
N LEU A 27 -6.13 -11.75 8.15
CA LEU A 27 -6.18 -10.37 8.64
C LEU A 27 -5.48 -10.24 9.99
N THR A 28 -5.76 -11.17 10.91
CA THR A 28 -5.14 -11.16 12.25
C THR A 28 -3.64 -11.36 12.15
N ALA A 29 -3.19 -12.35 11.36
CA ALA A 29 -1.77 -12.61 11.13
C ALA A 29 -1.07 -11.40 10.49
N ALA A 30 -1.67 -10.82 9.45
CA ALA A 30 -1.12 -9.65 8.77
C ALA A 30 -1.04 -8.42 9.69
N HIS A 31 -2.03 -8.21 10.56
CA HIS A 31 -2.02 -7.11 11.51
C HIS A 31 -0.86 -7.22 12.50
N ILE A 32 -0.65 -8.40 13.08
CA ILE A 32 0.47 -8.67 14.01
C ILE A 32 1.80 -8.50 13.30
N GLU A 33 1.93 -9.01 12.07
CA GLU A 33 3.15 -8.88 11.28
C GLU A 33 3.48 -7.41 11.02
N LEU A 34 2.51 -6.60 10.56
CA LEU A 34 2.72 -5.18 10.30
C LEU A 34 3.05 -4.38 11.56
N ALA A 35 2.42 -4.70 12.70
CA ALA A 35 2.76 -4.09 13.98
C ALA A 35 4.21 -4.37 14.38
N THR A 36 4.67 -5.61 14.17
CA THR A 36 6.05 -6.03 14.44
C THR A 36 7.03 -5.30 13.53
N VAL A 37 6.77 -5.24 12.22
CA VAL A 37 7.63 -4.55 11.25
C VAL A 37 7.80 -3.07 11.58
N ARG A 38 6.73 -2.40 12.01
CA ARG A 38 6.78 -0.98 12.42
C ARG A 38 7.75 -0.76 13.59
N LEU A 39 7.85 -1.71 14.53
CA LEU A 39 8.79 -1.64 15.65
C LEU A 39 10.24 -1.90 15.19
N MET A 40 10.43 -2.91 14.33
CA MET A 40 11.76 -3.32 13.85
C MET A 40 12.40 -2.32 12.87
N SER A 41 11.60 -1.45 12.24
CA SER A 41 12.07 -0.50 11.22
C SER A 41 13.05 0.57 11.75
N HIS A 42 13.36 0.59 13.04
CA HIS A 42 14.33 1.51 13.66
C HIS A 42 15.77 0.96 13.80
N GLU A 43 16.00 -0.37 13.72
CA GLU A 43 17.26 -0.98 14.24
C GLU A 43 17.85 -2.13 13.39
N GLY A 44 17.33 -2.40 12.18
CA GLY A 44 17.62 -3.65 11.45
C GLY A 44 18.78 -3.65 10.44
N GLU A 45 19.46 -4.81 10.33
CA GLU A 45 20.45 -5.14 9.29
C GLU A 45 19.83 -5.13 7.86
N PRO A 46 20.58 -4.74 6.80
CA PRO A 46 20.04 -4.50 5.46
C PRO A 46 19.38 -5.71 4.78
N GLU A 47 19.92 -6.91 5.00
CA GLU A 47 19.45 -8.13 4.34
C GLU A 47 18.13 -8.62 4.95
N VAL A 48 18.02 -8.58 6.29
CA VAL A 48 16.78 -8.88 7.02
C VAL A 48 15.69 -7.87 6.65
N MET A 49 16.06 -6.60 6.44
CA MET A 49 15.13 -5.57 5.98
C MET A 49 14.57 -5.90 4.58
N SER A 50 15.37 -6.43 3.66
CA SER A 50 14.91 -6.79 2.31
C SER A 50 13.82 -7.86 2.34
N ASP A 51 14.02 -8.94 3.09
CA ASP A 51 13.05 -10.03 3.21
C ASP A 51 11.73 -9.57 3.85
N VAL A 52 11.83 -8.72 4.87
CA VAL A 52 10.67 -8.11 5.52
C VAL A 52 9.89 -7.25 4.53
N LEU A 53 10.57 -6.40 3.74
CA LEU A 53 9.91 -5.55 2.75
C LEU A 53 9.21 -6.36 1.66
N ASP A 54 9.77 -7.50 1.25
CA ASP A 54 9.12 -8.38 0.29
C ASP A 54 7.85 -9.03 0.84
N ARG A 55 7.82 -9.36 2.13
CA ARG A 55 6.60 -9.83 2.80
C ARG A 55 5.55 -8.72 2.87
N VAL A 56 5.95 -7.51 3.27
CA VAL A 56 5.05 -6.34 3.32
C VAL A 56 4.48 -6.02 1.94
N ARG A 57 5.27 -6.11 0.86
CA ARG A 57 4.78 -5.94 -0.53
C ARG A 57 3.73 -6.97 -0.91
N ARG A 58 3.92 -8.22 -0.50
CA ARG A 58 2.93 -9.29 -0.72
C ARG A 58 1.64 -9.00 0.03
N LEU A 59 1.71 -8.65 1.31
CA LEU A 59 0.53 -8.26 2.09
C LEU A 59 -0.23 -7.09 1.46
N ALA A 60 0.50 -6.02 1.08
CA ALA A 60 -0.08 -4.85 0.43
C ALA A 60 -0.86 -5.24 -0.83
N SER A 61 -0.23 -5.99 -1.73
CA SER A 61 -0.83 -6.38 -3.02
C SER A 61 -2.02 -7.31 -2.84
N THR A 62 -1.92 -8.30 -1.93
CA THR A 62 -3.00 -9.27 -1.69
C THR A 62 -4.24 -8.59 -1.12
N PHE A 63 -4.09 -7.80 -0.04
CA PHE A 63 -5.24 -7.16 0.59
C PHE A 63 -5.80 -5.99 -0.24
N GLU A 64 -4.97 -5.31 -1.03
CA GLU A 64 -5.46 -4.36 -2.03
C GLU A 64 -6.33 -5.05 -3.08
N ALA A 65 -5.94 -6.26 -3.55
CA ALA A 65 -6.76 -7.04 -4.46
C ALA A 65 -8.09 -7.49 -3.83
N TYR A 66 -8.10 -7.89 -2.55
CA TYR A 66 -9.34 -8.19 -1.82
C TYR A 66 -10.32 -7.00 -1.82
N VAL A 67 -9.79 -5.78 -1.61
CA VAL A 67 -10.58 -4.55 -1.60
C VAL A 67 -11.04 -4.18 -3.01
N ALA A 68 -10.13 -4.19 -3.99
CA ALA A 68 -10.42 -3.79 -5.36
C ALA A 68 -11.44 -4.71 -6.06
N LEU A 69 -11.38 -6.01 -5.75
CA LEU A 69 -12.31 -7.01 -6.28
C LEU A 69 -13.55 -7.22 -5.38
N ASN A 70 -13.61 -6.55 -4.23
CA ASN A 70 -14.71 -6.65 -3.26
C ASN A 70 -15.06 -8.11 -2.90
N LEU A 71 -14.06 -8.96 -2.70
CA LEU A 71 -14.25 -10.41 -2.54
C LEU A 71 -15.00 -10.76 -1.23
N ARG A 72 -14.92 -9.89 -0.22
CA ARG A 72 -15.61 -10.01 1.07
C ARG A 72 -16.09 -8.62 1.53
N PRO A 73 -17.31 -8.21 1.14
CA PRO A 73 -17.84 -6.88 1.45
C PRO A 73 -17.83 -6.56 2.95
N GLU A 74 -18.13 -7.55 3.79
CA GLU A 74 -18.22 -7.40 5.25
C GLU A 74 -16.85 -7.06 5.87
N GLN A 75 -15.76 -7.50 5.24
CA GLN A 75 -14.38 -7.34 5.72
C GLN A 75 -13.58 -6.32 4.93
N THR A 76 -14.21 -5.61 3.98
CA THR A 76 -13.52 -4.67 3.08
C THR A 76 -12.78 -3.57 3.84
N ARG A 77 -13.36 -3.04 4.93
CA ARG A 77 -12.69 -2.02 5.76
C ARG A 77 -11.44 -2.56 6.44
N ALA A 78 -11.48 -3.81 6.95
CA ALA A 78 -10.35 -4.44 7.61
C ALA A 78 -9.23 -4.76 6.60
N ALA A 79 -9.59 -5.33 5.44
CA ALA A 79 -8.65 -5.57 4.34
C ALA A 79 -8.00 -4.27 3.86
N ALA A 80 -8.79 -3.20 3.71
CA ALA A 80 -8.28 -1.89 3.33
C ALA A 80 -7.30 -1.33 4.37
N PHE A 81 -7.58 -1.50 5.66
CA PHE A 81 -6.67 -1.07 6.72
C PHE A 81 -5.32 -1.80 6.69
N VAL A 82 -5.33 -3.12 6.48
CA VAL A 82 -4.10 -3.93 6.37
C VAL A 82 -3.31 -3.53 5.12
N ALA A 83 -3.97 -3.43 3.97
CA ALA A 83 -3.33 -3.00 2.72
C ALA A 83 -2.74 -1.58 2.84
N ALA A 84 -3.49 -0.65 3.43
CA ALA A 84 -3.04 0.72 3.64
C ALA A 84 -1.82 0.79 4.56
N SER A 85 -1.84 0.06 5.67
CA SER A 85 -0.74 -0.01 6.62
C SER A 85 0.53 -0.58 5.99
N ALA A 86 0.39 -1.63 5.17
CA ALA A 86 1.51 -2.20 4.43
C ALA A 86 2.10 -1.20 3.42
N HIS A 87 1.25 -0.51 2.64
CA HIS A 87 1.69 0.53 1.71
C HIS A 87 2.35 1.73 2.41
N GLN A 88 1.89 2.12 3.59
CA GLN A 88 2.50 3.18 4.40
C GLN A 88 3.93 2.81 4.85
N ILE A 89 4.17 1.54 5.21
CA ILE A 89 5.53 1.07 5.52
C ILE A 89 6.42 1.17 4.28
N LEU A 90 5.91 0.73 3.12
CA LEU A 90 6.65 0.78 1.85
C LEU A 90 6.93 2.20 1.38
N SER A 91 6.02 3.15 1.62
CA SER A 91 6.23 4.55 1.28
C SER A 91 7.33 5.19 2.12
N ARG A 92 7.30 4.99 3.45
CA ARG A 92 8.31 5.54 4.37
C ARG A 92 9.73 5.08 4.00
N VAL A 93 9.88 3.79 3.67
CA VAL A 93 11.19 3.24 3.25
C VAL A 93 11.68 3.86 1.94
N ARG A 94 10.79 4.10 0.97
CA ARG A 94 11.17 4.77 -0.29
C ARG A 94 11.52 6.24 -0.10
N GLU A 95 10.81 6.95 0.77
CA GLU A 95 11.04 8.37 1.05
C GLU A 95 12.41 8.61 1.69
N THR A 96 12.87 7.69 2.56
CA THR A 96 14.23 7.75 3.13
C THR A 96 15.32 7.64 2.07
N ILE A 97 15.04 6.99 0.92
CA ILE A 97 16.05 6.64 -0.08
C ILE A 97 16.06 7.62 -1.27
N LEU A 98 14.94 8.27 -1.61
CA LEU A 98 14.80 8.99 -2.88
C LEU A 98 13.97 10.29 -2.76
N ASP A 99 14.57 11.45 -3.08
CA ASP A 99 13.85 12.73 -3.32
C ASP A 99 13.18 12.71 -4.71
N ARG A 100 12.21 11.81 -4.91
CA ARG A 100 11.51 11.64 -6.19
C ARG A 100 10.02 12.02 -6.08
N PRO A 101 9.40 12.49 -7.18
CA PRO A 101 7.96 12.70 -7.20
C PRO A 101 7.22 11.40 -6.87
N THR A 102 6.06 11.54 -6.23
CA THR A 102 5.15 10.42 -6.03
C THR A 102 4.77 9.82 -7.38
N VAL A 103 4.91 8.49 -7.49
CA VAL A 103 4.66 7.78 -8.74
C VAL A 103 3.17 7.77 -9.04
N VAL A 104 2.79 8.32 -10.20
CA VAL A 104 1.48 8.16 -10.81
C VAL A 104 1.70 7.80 -12.26
N SER A 105 1.23 6.63 -12.69
CA SER A 105 1.31 6.18 -14.07
C SER A 105 0.04 5.44 -14.49
N SER A 106 -0.05 5.06 -15.77
CA SER A 106 -1.14 4.22 -16.28
C SER A 106 -1.15 2.84 -15.62
N ASP A 107 0.02 2.33 -15.25
CA ASP A 107 0.22 0.93 -14.86
C ASP A 107 0.59 0.77 -13.38
N ALA A 108 0.81 1.88 -12.66
CA ALA A 108 1.19 1.87 -11.26
C ALA A 108 0.86 3.18 -10.54
N LEU A 109 0.37 3.05 -9.32
CA LEU A 109 0.31 4.10 -8.31
C LEU A 109 1.40 3.86 -7.26
N GLY A 110 2.01 4.93 -6.77
CA GLY A 110 2.97 4.85 -5.68
C GLY A 110 2.30 4.47 -4.37
N SER A 111 3.02 3.75 -3.50
CA SER A 111 2.48 3.25 -2.23
C SER A 111 1.85 4.33 -1.35
N SER A 112 2.36 5.57 -1.34
CA SER A 112 1.74 6.67 -0.58
C SER A 112 0.32 7.00 -1.06
N ILE A 113 0.05 6.90 -2.37
CA ILE A 113 -1.29 7.12 -2.93
C ILE A 113 -2.21 5.95 -2.59
N SER A 114 -1.75 4.71 -2.81
CA SER A 114 -2.53 3.52 -2.45
C SER A 114 -2.89 3.53 -0.96
N ALA A 115 -1.94 3.81 -0.08
CA ALA A 115 -2.18 3.93 1.36
C ALA A 115 -3.22 5.02 1.68
N THR A 116 -3.10 6.20 1.08
CA THR A 116 -4.06 7.30 1.29
C THR A 116 -5.48 6.86 0.93
N LEU A 117 -5.67 6.28 -0.26
CA LEU A 117 -6.98 5.84 -0.73
C LEU A 117 -7.55 4.68 0.11
N LEU A 118 -6.71 3.70 0.45
CA LEU A 118 -7.13 2.53 1.23
C LEU A 118 -7.46 2.90 2.68
N PHE A 119 -6.77 3.86 3.29
CA PHE A 119 -7.17 4.38 4.60
C PHE A 119 -8.51 5.10 4.56
N LEU A 120 -8.81 5.85 3.49
CA LEU A 120 -10.14 6.43 3.30
C LEU A 120 -11.22 5.35 3.18
N ILE A 121 -10.97 4.28 2.40
CA ILE A 121 -11.87 3.12 2.29
C ILE A 121 -12.07 2.44 3.66
N ALA A 122 -11.01 2.34 4.46
CA ALA A 122 -11.05 1.79 5.82
C ALA A 122 -11.79 2.69 6.83
N GLY A 123 -12.17 3.93 6.46
CA GLY A 123 -12.78 4.90 7.38
C GLY A 123 -11.78 5.57 8.33
N ARG A 124 -10.49 5.58 7.99
CA ARG A 124 -9.38 6.05 8.82
C ARG A 124 -8.84 7.38 8.31
N ALA A 125 -9.65 8.43 8.44
CA ALA A 125 -9.35 9.76 7.88
C ALA A 125 -8.05 10.38 8.43
N ALA A 126 -7.75 10.20 9.72
CA ALA A 126 -6.52 10.72 10.32
C ALA A 126 -5.27 10.04 9.74
N ASP A 127 -5.27 8.71 9.61
CA ASP A 127 -4.16 7.96 9.01
C ASP A 127 -4.01 8.31 7.51
N ALA A 128 -5.13 8.51 6.80
CA ALA A 128 -5.12 8.97 5.41
C ALA A 128 -4.49 10.37 5.28
N ALA A 129 -4.87 11.31 6.15
CA ALA A 129 -4.34 12.66 6.18
C ALA A 129 -2.82 12.67 6.45
N GLU A 130 -2.36 11.85 7.40
CA GLU A 130 -0.94 11.68 7.70
C GLU A 130 -0.14 11.28 6.46
N VAL A 131 -0.56 10.23 5.76
CA VAL A 131 0.13 9.75 4.55
C VAL A 131 0.00 10.74 3.39
N ALA A 132 -1.17 11.36 3.24
CA ALA A 132 -1.42 12.35 2.19
C ALA A 132 -0.46 13.54 2.30
N SER A 133 -0.15 14.00 3.52
CA SER A 133 0.80 15.11 3.77
C SER A 133 2.21 14.83 3.23
N GLN A 134 2.58 13.55 3.08
CA GLN A 134 3.88 13.11 2.61
C GLN A 134 3.98 13.12 1.07
N LEU A 135 2.86 13.25 0.34
CA LEU A 135 2.85 13.26 -1.12
C LEU A 135 3.70 14.41 -1.71
N ARG A 136 4.43 14.10 -2.79
CA ARG A 136 5.38 15.00 -3.45
C ARG A 136 5.04 15.17 -4.93
N ALA A 137 4.62 16.37 -5.30
CA ALA A 137 4.30 16.72 -6.69
C ALA A 137 5.49 17.33 -7.46
N LYS A 138 6.57 17.68 -6.75
CA LYS A 138 7.77 18.32 -7.32
C LYS A 138 8.44 17.36 -8.32
N GLY A 139 8.64 17.82 -9.56
CA GLY A 139 9.26 17.03 -10.62
C GLY A 139 8.29 16.27 -11.53
N GLU A 140 7.00 16.15 -11.19
CA GLU A 140 6.00 15.57 -12.10
C GLU A 140 5.68 16.55 -13.23
N ARG A 141 6.01 16.19 -14.48
CA ARG A 141 5.87 17.06 -15.66
C ARG A 141 4.42 17.14 -16.18
N ARG A 142 3.61 16.11 -15.95
CA ARG A 142 2.22 16.04 -16.44
C ARG A 142 1.29 16.77 -15.49
N ALA A 143 0.69 17.87 -15.97
CA ALA A 143 -0.17 18.74 -15.17
C ALA A 143 -1.32 17.98 -14.46
N VAL A 144 -1.97 17.05 -15.15
CA VAL A 144 -3.08 16.24 -14.59
C VAL A 144 -2.61 15.38 -13.40
N ARG A 145 -1.47 14.70 -13.55
CA ARG A 145 -0.90 13.87 -12.46
C ARG A 145 -0.46 14.73 -11.28
N ARG A 146 0.18 15.86 -11.57
CA ARG A 146 0.56 16.84 -10.56
C ARG A 146 -0.67 17.35 -9.78
N SER A 147 -1.74 17.68 -10.49
CA SER A 147 -3.00 18.12 -9.88
C SER A 147 -3.58 17.05 -8.97
N LEU A 148 -3.64 15.79 -9.41
CA LEU A 148 -4.11 14.68 -8.58
C LEU A 148 -3.30 14.56 -7.28
N ILE A 149 -1.98 14.59 -7.37
CA ILE A 149 -1.10 14.51 -6.19
C ILE A 149 -1.37 15.67 -5.22
N LEU A 150 -1.53 16.90 -5.74
CA LEU A 150 -1.80 18.08 -4.93
C LEU A 150 -3.20 18.02 -4.28
N SER A 151 -4.22 17.57 -5.00
CA SER A 151 -5.58 17.40 -4.48
C SER A 151 -5.62 16.38 -3.35
N LEU A 152 -4.98 15.22 -3.53
CA LEU A 152 -4.87 14.21 -2.47
C LEU A 152 -4.10 14.74 -1.27
N ARG A 153 -2.99 15.44 -1.49
CA ARG A 153 -2.22 16.06 -0.41
C ARG A 153 -3.03 17.08 0.39
N GLY A 154 -3.95 17.80 -0.26
CA GLY A 154 -4.84 18.76 0.41
C GLY A 154 -5.73 18.13 1.48
N ILE A 155 -6.01 16.82 1.39
CA ILE A 155 -6.77 16.07 2.41
C ILE A 155 -5.97 15.96 3.72
N GLY A 156 -4.65 16.18 3.71
CA GLY A 156 -3.81 16.17 4.91
C GLY A 156 -3.83 17.46 5.75
N ASN A 157 -4.48 18.52 5.27
CA ASN A 157 -4.34 19.89 5.82
C ASN A 157 -5.53 20.34 6.68
N TRP A 158 -6.20 19.43 7.40
CA TRP A 158 -7.31 19.77 8.29
C TRP A 158 -6.84 20.21 9.68
#